data_AF-A0A946EKP9-F1
#
_entry.id   AF-A0A946EKP9-F1
#
_cell.length_a   1.000
_cell.length_b   1.000
_cell.length_c   1.000
_cell.angle_alpha   90.00
_cell.angle_beta   90.00
_cell.angle_gamma   90.00
#
_symmetry.space_group_name_H-M   'P 1'
#
loop_
_entity.id
_entity.type
_entity.pdbx_description
1 polymer ?
#
loop_
_entity_poly.entity_id
_entity_poly.type
_entity_poly.pdbx_seq_one_letter_code
_entity_poly.pdbx_strand_id
1 'polypeptide(L)'
;FWTTPVAAVAVYLGISWWATSGIDGGTVVVQRIAASKSPAHGSVGTLWYNIANYALRPWMWIAVALASLLVVPHGDPIVSPVAGTVVAIHENLDRVSIEDASGKLSEVQIVAPEGWAGVLPTARVSVGDEIEAGAEIASTDSEKAYVVMMVRFLPAGLLGIVVASLLAAFMSTIDTHVNLAASYYVNDLHRRFFDRKRKASHYVTVARIASVVFLLEGAWLATISDSISDLFTFFLAFLGGVGPIYLLRWLWWRITAWSEIAAMVTSSVSTTVITFLFDKGWPVTALTPLGSIESEGGVITAEGRIVIVVLLSTLVSLIVTLLRPAPDPAKLVPFYEKVRPTGAWGPVRALTDVRGTPHEGRLVLGGIFGGLAMVWGLTLGIGALILGKGWTGWSLAIAVVGGVLVARFLPRLLRQDDPPEGDGTTGG
;
A
#
# COMPACT_ATOMS: atom_id res chain seq x y z
N PHE A 1 6.86 22.87 -7.06
CA PHE A 1 7.54 21.57 -6.82
C PHE A 1 6.86 20.69 -5.79
N TRP A 2 6.39 21.17 -4.63
CA TRP A 2 5.42 20.42 -3.80
C TRP A 2 4.24 21.31 -3.40
N THR A 3 3.25 21.39 -4.28
CA THR A 3 1.89 21.77 -3.90
C THR A 3 1.02 20.54 -4.02
N THR A 4 1.48 19.39 -3.53
CA THR A 4 0.57 18.27 -3.30
C THR A 4 -0.42 18.76 -2.25
N PRO A 5 -1.72 18.87 -2.57
CA PRO A 5 -2.69 19.38 -1.63
C PRO A 5 -2.60 18.58 -0.33
N VAL A 6 -2.78 19.23 0.82
CA VAL A 6 -2.81 18.54 2.12
C VAL A 6 -3.81 17.38 2.11
N ALA A 7 -4.89 17.51 1.33
CA ALA A 7 -5.86 16.47 1.06
C ALA A 7 -5.22 15.21 0.43
N ALA A 8 -4.37 15.36 -0.58
CA ALA A 8 -3.70 14.24 -1.22
C ALA A 8 -2.78 13.49 -0.25
N VAL A 9 -2.01 14.22 0.56
CA VAL A 9 -1.19 13.61 1.64
C VAL A 9 -2.10 12.87 2.63
N ALA A 10 -3.21 13.47 3.06
CA ALA A 10 -4.15 12.82 3.97
C ALA A 10 -4.75 11.54 3.40
N VAL A 11 -5.05 11.50 2.10
CA VAL A 11 -5.53 10.31 1.40
C VAL A 11 -4.46 9.23 1.38
N TYR A 12 -3.23 9.53 0.95
CA TYR A 12 -2.17 8.53 0.92
C TYR A 12 -1.86 7.99 2.31
N LEU A 13 -1.66 8.84 3.31
CA LEU A 13 -1.36 8.37 4.68
C LEU A 13 -2.56 7.68 5.33
N GLY A 14 -3.78 8.16 5.04
CA GLY A 14 -5.02 7.65 5.61
C GLY A 14 -5.47 6.32 5.02
N ILE A 15 -5.22 6.07 3.74
CA ILE A 15 -5.71 4.88 3.02
C ILE A 15 -4.61 3.83 2.83
N SER A 16 -3.35 4.24 2.62
CA SER A 16 -2.23 3.32 2.36
C SER A 16 -2.04 2.28 3.47
N TRP A 17 -2.26 2.67 4.73
CA TRP A 17 -2.07 1.74 5.84
C TRP A 17 -3.07 0.57 5.85
N TRP A 18 -4.26 0.71 5.26
CA TRP A 18 -5.23 -0.39 5.14
C TRP A 18 -5.32 -1.00 3.74
N ALA A 19 -4.86 -0.27 2.72
CA ALA A 19 -4.84 -0.72 1.33
C ALA A 19 -3.67 -1.68 1.05
N THR A 20 -2.92 -2.06 2.08
CA THR A 20 -1.80 -3.01 2.02
C THR A 20 -2.18 -4.34 2.69
N SER A 21 -1.54 -5.42 2.25
CA SER A 21 -1.75 -6.75 2.84
C SER A 21 -1.31 -6.76 4.31
N GLY A 22 -2.18 -7.24 5.22
CA GLY A 22 -1.86 -7.37 6.65
C GLY A 22 -2.53 -6.37 7.59
N ILE A 23 -3.57 -5.69 7.13
CA ILE A 23 -4.42 -4.78 7.92
C ILE A 23 -4.92 -5.36 9.26
N ASP A 24 -5.11 -6.68 9.32
CA ASP A 24 -5.58 -7.42 10.49
C ASP A 24 -4.43 -8.00 11.33
N GLY A 25 -3.22 -7.46 11.16
CA GLY A 25 -1.98 -7.91 11.80
C GLY A 25 -1.12 -8.76 10.86
N GLY A 26 -1.71 -9.41 9.85
CA GLY A 26 -0.95 -10.24 8.91
C GLY A 26 -0.26 -11.46 9.56
N THR A 27 0.12 -12.42 8.74
CA THR A 27 0.72 -13.69 9.19
C THR A 27 2.05 -13.49 9.91
N VAL A 28 2.84 -12.50 9.50
CA VAL A 28 4.17 -12.23 10.05
C VAL A 28 4.12 -11.74 11.50
N VAL A 29 3.16 -10.86 11.84
CA VAL A 29 3.03 -10.39 13.23
C VAL A 29 2.58 -11.53 14.14
N VAL A 30 1.60 -12.33 13.68
CA VAL A 30 1.15 -13.51 14.43
C VAL A 30 2.28 -14.50 14.64
N GLN A 31 3.09 -14.78 13.61
CA GLN A 31 4.26 -15.65 13.72
C GLN A 31 5.28 -15.13 14.74
N ARG A 32 5.54 -13.82 14.77
CA ARG A 32 6.46 -13.21 15.74
C ARG A 32 5.93 -13.29 17.17
N ILE A 33 4.62 -13.07 17.35
CA ILE A 33 3.99 -13.20 18.67
C ILE A 33 4.03 -14.67 19.12
N ALA A 34 3.71 -15.61 18.23
CA ALA A 34 3.69 -17.04 18.52
C ALA A 34 5.10 -17.63 18.77
N ALA A 35 6.13 -17.09 18.11
CA ALA A 35 7.52 -17.50 18.32
C ALA A 35 8.16 -16.86 19.58
N SER A 36 7.46 -15.94 20.25
CA SER A 36 7.97 -15.27 21.44
C SER A 36 7.73 -16.10 22.71
N LYS A 37 8.64 -15.97 23.68
CA LYS A 37 8.58 -16.68 24.98
C LYS A 37 7.25 -16.49 25.72
N SER A 38 6.61 -15.33 25.55
CA SER A 38 5.26 -15.07 26.05
C SER A 38 4.54 -14.04 25.18
N PRO A 39 3.20 -13.96 25.24
CA PRO A 39 2.42 -12.94 24.52
C PRO A 39 2.87 -11.51 24.80
N ALA A 40 3.32 -11.22 26.02
CA ALA A 40 3.86 -9.92 26.40
C ALA A 40 5.15 -9.59 25.63
N HIS A 41 6.10 -10.52 25.55
CA HIS A 41 7.31 -10.34 24.75
C HIS A 41 6.99 -10.15 23.27
N GLY A 42 6.04 -10.94 22.73
CA GLY A 42 5.59 -10.82 21.35
C GLY A 42 4.98 -9.46 21.02
N SER A 43 4.24 -8.90 21.97
CA SER A 43 3.59 -7.60 21.81
C SER A 43 4.58 -6.44 21.88
N VAL A 44 5.54 -6.50 22.80
CA VAL A 44 6.65 -5.53 22.86
C VAL A 44 7.52 -5.62 21.59
N GLY A 45 7.83 -6.83 21.13
CA GLY A 45 8.55 -7.04 19.87
C GLY A 45 7.79 -6.49 18.66
N THR A 46 6.47 -6.64 18.64
CA THR A 46 5.60 -6.06 17.59
C THR A 46 5.60 -4.53 17.65
N LEU A 47 5.53 -3.95 18.84
CA LEU A 47 5.61 -2.49 19.03
C LEU A 47 6.96 -1.95 18.53
N TRP A 48 8.07 -2.59 18.92
CA TRP A 48 9.40 -2.24 18.45
C TRP A 48 9.49 -2.32 16.93
N TYR A 49 8.99 -3.42 16.33
CA TYR A 49 8.95 -3.55 14.88
C TYR A 49 8.21 -2.38 14.23
N ASN A 50 7.03 -1.99 14.73
CA ASN A 50 6.29 -0.87 14.15
C ASN A 50 7.08 0.44 14.18
N ILE A 51 7.77 0.74 15.29
CA ILE A 51 8.63 1.92 15.39
C ILE A 51 9.80 1.82 14.40
N ALA A 52 10.56 0.73 14.43
CA ALA A 52 11.73 0.57 13.57
C ALA A 52 11.35 0.56 12.08
N ASN A 53 10.27 -0.13 11.72
CA ASN A 53 9.85 -0.36 10.34
C ASN A 53 9.18 0.87 9.71
N TYR A 54 8.32 1.57 10.47
CA TYR A 54 7.51 2.66 9.94
C TYR A 54 8.02 4.04 10.33
N ALA A 55 8.68 4.21 11.48
CA ALA A 55 9.19 5.51 11.90
C ALA A 55 10.67 5.73 11.60
N LEU A 56 11.53 4.71 11.72
CA LEU A 56 12.98 4.87 11.56
C LEU A 56 13.48 4.50 10.16
N ARG A 57 13.18 3.29 9.69
CA ARG A 57 13.67 2.75 8.42
C ARG A 57 13.37 3.64 7.20
N PRO A 58 12.19 4.26 7.04
CA PRO A 58 11.92 5.08 5.86
C PRO A 58 12.88 6.26 5.70
N TRP A 59 13.38 6.83 6.81
CA TRP A 59 14.30 7.96 6.75
C TRP A 59 15.63 7.66 6.08
N MET A 60 16.08 6.40 6.10
CA MET A 60 17.27 5.99 5.34
C MET A 60 17.09 6.19 3.83
N TRP A 61 15.86 5.98 3.33
CA TRP A 61 15.51 6.15 1.92
C TRP A 61 15.15 7.60 1.60
N ILE A 62 14.33 8.22 2.44
CA ILE A 62 13.89 9.62 2.27
C ILE A 62 15.09 10.57 2.26
N ALA A 63 16.10 10.36 3.11
CA ALA A 63 17.29 11.19 3.13
C ALA A 63 18.05 11.16 1.79
N VAL A 64 18.18 9.99 1.17
CA VAL A 64 18.83 9.85 -0.15
C VAL A 64 17.98 10.53 -1.22
N ALA A 65 16.65 10.38 -1.18
CA ALA A 65 15.75 11.06 -2.11
C ALA A 65 15.81 12.59 -1.96
N LEU A 66 15.84 13.13 -0.74
CA LEU A 66 16.00 14.57 -0.52
C LEU A 66 17.37 15.07 -0.99
N ALA A 67 18.43 14.30 -0.77
CA ALA A 67 19.76 14.64 -1.27
C ALA A 67 19.81 14.62 -2.81
N SER A 68 19.13 13.67 -3.47
CA SER A 68 19.11 13.63 -4.94
C SER A 68 18.49 14.88 -5.55
N LEU A 69 17.50 15.49 -4.91
CA LEU A 69 16.91 16.75 -5.38
C LEU A 69 17.91 17.92 -5.44
N LEU A 70 18.92 17.92 -4.56
CA LEU A 70 19.92 18.98 -4.50
C LEU A 70 21.08 18.74 -5.47
N VAL A 71 21.41 17.47 -5.71
CA VAL A 71 22.68 17.09 -6.33
C VAL A 71 22.50 16.61 -7.78
N VAL A 72 21.32 16.11 -8.11
CA VAL A 72 20.96 15.60 -9.43
C VAL A 72 19.87 16.52 -9.98
N PRO A 73 20.22 17.57 -10.75
CA PRO A 73 19.23 18.47 -11.32
C PRO A 73 18.27 17.63 -12.16
N HIS A 74 16.98 17.74 -11.83
CA HIS A 74 15.93 17.17 -12.66
C HIS A 74 15.88 18.09 -13.88
N GLY A 75 16.46 17.63 -14.99
CA GLY A 75 16.55 18.45 -16.20
C GLY A 75 15.16 18.91 -16.62
N ASP A 76 15.08 20.08 -17.25
CA ASP A 76 13.82 20.52 -17.85
C ASP A 76 13.34 19.44 -18.84
N PRO A 77 12.02 19.20 -18.91
CA PRO A 77 11.48 18.27 -19.89
C PRO A 77 11.92 18.66 -21.30
N ILE A 78 12.31 17.67 -22.09
CA ILE A 78 12.66 17.85 -23.49
C ILE A 78 11.35 17.99 -24.25
N VAL A 79 11.14 19.15 -24.87
CA VAL A 79 9.91 19.50 -25.57
C VAL A 79 10.08 19.43 -27.08
N SER A 80 8.96 19.23 -27.79
CA SER A 80 8.95 19.25 -29.24
C SER A 80 9.16 20.65 -29.79
N PRO A 81 10.13 20.86 -30.70
CA PRO A 81 10.27 22.14 -31.38
C PRO A 81 9.19 22.36 -32.45
N VAL A 82 8.49 21.31 -32.88
CA VAL A 82 7.52 21.33 -33.99
C VAL A 82 6.24 20.59 -33.62
N ALA A 83 5.12 20.97 -34.24
CA ALA A 83 3.90 20.17 -34.19
C ALA A 83 3.95 19.10 -35.29
N GLY A 84 3.50 17.88 -35.00
CA GLY A 84 3.56 16.77 -35.94
C GLY A 84 3.26 15.41 -35.33
N THR A 85 3.51 14.36 -36.09
CA THR A 85 3.34 12.97 -35.67
C THR A 85 4.67 12.34 -35.33
N VAL A 86 4.76 11.63 -34.20
CA VAL A 86 5.96 10.86 -33.83
C VAL A 86 6.07 9.64 -34.74
N VAL A 87 7.11 9.59 -35.57
CA VAL A 87 7.28 8.50 -36.55
C VAL A 87 8.29 7.45 -36.14
N ALA A 88 9.25 7.80 -35.28
CA ALA A 88 10.23 6.85 -34.78
C ALA A 88 10.82 7.29 -33.42
N ILE A 89 11.04 6.31 -32.56
CA ILE A 89 11.90 6.41 -31.38
C ILE A 89 13.07 5.48 -31.66
N HIS A 90 14.28 6.04 -31.73
CA HIS A 90 15.46 5.28 -32.15
C HIS A 90 15.83 4.21 -31.10
N GLU A 91 16.43 3.09 -31.54
CA GLU A 91 16.72 1.93 -30.66
C GLU A 91 17.58 2.27 -29.43
N ASN A 92 18.47 3.26 -29.57
CA ASN A 92 19.33 3.73 -28.48
C ASN A 92 18.61 4.68 -27.50
N LEU A 93 17.33 4.99 -27.74
CA LEU A 93 16.47 5.87 -26.96
C LEU A 93 17.03 7.29 -26.77
N ASP A 94 17.96 7.71 -27.63
CA ASP A 94 18.65 9.00 -27.60
C ASP A 94 18.05 10.02 -28.57
N ARG A 95 17.05 9.62 -29.38
CA ARG A 95 16.46 10.44 -30.44
C ARG A 95 15.00 10.08 -30.71
N VAL A 96 14.19 11.10 -30.96
CA VAL A 96 12.80 10.98 -31.41
C VAL A 96 12.65 11.72 -32.73
N SER A 97 12.02 11.08 -33.73
CA SER A 97 11.78 11.65 -35.04
C SER A 97 10.32 12.03 -35.18
N ILE A 98 10.07 13.28 -35.56
CA ILE A 98 8.73 13.86 -35.68
C ILE A 98 8.55 14.36 -37.09
N GLU A 99 7.47 13.95 -37.74
CA GLU A 99 7.07 14.41 -39.07
C GLU A 99 6.05 15.54 -38.93
N ASP A 100 6.37 16.71 -39.45
CA ASP A 100 5.45 17.84 -39.46
C ASP A 100 4.37 17.70 -40.55
N ALA A 101 3.37 18.59 -40.53
CA ALA A 101 2.28 18.59 -41.52
C ALA A 101 2.74 18.79 -42.98
N SER A 102 4.00 19.21 -43.21
CA SER A 102 4.59 19.35 -44.54
C SER A 102 5.36 18.10 -44.99
N GLY A 103 5.40 17.05 -44.16
CA GLY A 103 6.13 15.81 -44.41
C GLY A 103 7.64 15.92 -44.10
N LYS A 104 8.06 16.98 -43.39
CA LYS A 104 9.46 17.18 -43.03
C LYS A 104 9.76 16.52 -41.69
N LEU A 105 10.80 15.69 -41.68
CA LEU A 105 11.30 15.02 -40.49
C LEU A 105 12.20 15.96 -39.66
N SER A 106 11.89 16.08 -38.37
CA SER A 106 12.69 16.76 -37.36
C SER A 106 13.14 15.76 -36.30
N GLU A 107 14.45 15.62 -36.11
CA GLU A 107 15.02 14.79 -35.06
C GLU A 107 15.28 15.61 -33.79
N VAL A 108 14.69 15.17 -32.68
CA VAL A 108 14.92 15.74 -31.35
C VAL A 108 15.86 14.81 -30.59
N GLN A 109 17.02 15.32 -30.19
CA GLN A 109 18.00 14.56 -29.42
C GLN A 109 17.63 14.56 -27.93
N ILE A 110 17.55 13.37 -27.35
CA ILE A 110 17.42 13.14 -25.92
C ILE A 110 18.82 13.09 -25.33
N VAL A 111 19.16 14.13 -24.56
CA VAL A 111 20.46 14.24 -23.89
C VAL A 111 20.26 14.10 -22.39
N ALA A 112 21.13 13.33 -21.74
CA ALA A 112 21.15 13.22 -20.29
C ALA A 112 21.46 14.59 -19.67
N PRO A 113 20.63 15.09 -18.74
CA PRO A 113 20.92 16.32 -18.03
C PRO A 113 22.16 16.18 -17.15
N GLU A 114 22.75 17.31 -16.78
CA GLU A 114 23.96 17.33 -15.96
C GLU A 114 23.78 16.49 -14.69
N GLY A 115 24.73 15.60 -14.39
CA GLY A 115 24.67 14.75 -13.20
C GLY A 115 23.87 13.45 -13.33
N TRP A 116 23.19 13.20 -14.45
CA TRP A 116 22.55 11.93 -14.78
C TRP A 116 23.49 11.01 -15.58
N ALA A 117 24.53 10.51 -14.91
CA ALA A 117 25.62 9.74 -15.52
C ALA A 117 25.14 8.57 -16.41
N GLY A 118 25.03 8.80 -17.72
CA GLY A 118 24.62 7.80 -18.70
C GLY A 118 23.15 7.36 -18.60
N VAL A 119 22.32 8.05 -17.82
CA VAL A 119 20.89 7.76 -17.69
C VAL A 119 20.11 8.79 -18.49
N LEU A 120 19.63 8.38 -19.67
CA LEU A 120 18.82 9.22 -20.53
C LEU A 120 17.41 9.46 -19.94
N PRO A 121 16.82 10.64 -20.17
CA PRO A 121 15.39 10.88 -19.99
C PRO A 121 14.54 9.80 -20.67
N THR A 122 13.44 9.42 -20.05
CA THR A 122 12.51 8.45 -20.62
C THR A 122 11.58 9.17 -21.60
N ALA A 123 11.39 8.62 -22.80
CA ALA A 123 10.41 9.12 -23.75
C ALA A 123 8.99 9.03 -23.15
N ARG A 124 8.20 10.08 -23.32
CA ARG A 124 6.81 10.23 -22.86
C ARG A 124 5.79 10.15 -23.99
N VAL A 125 6.28 9.92 -25.21
CA VAL A 125 5.49 9.79 -26.42
C VAL A 125 5.71 8.41 -27.03
N SER A 126 4.73 7.95 -27.78
CA SER A 126 4.74 6.71 -28.55
C SER A 126 4.77 6.98 -30.05
N VAL A 127 5.23 6.02 -30.83
CA VAL A 127 5.15 6.10 -32.29
C VAL A 127 3.67 6.13 -32.70
N GLY A 128 3.29 7.12 -33.50
CA GLY A 128 1.93 7.39 -33.93
C GLY A 128 1.24 8.54 -33.18
N ASP A 129 1.82 9.05 -32.10
CA ASP A 129 1.23 10.16 -31.34
C ASP A 129 1.25 11.47 -32.14
N GLU A 130 0.14 12.19 -32.14
CA GLU A 130 0.05 13.58 -32.62
C GLU A 130 0.39 14.54 -31.48
N ILE A 131 1.39 15.38 -31.68
CA ILE A 131 1.91 16.29 -30.65
C ILE A 131 1.99 17.73 -31.16
N GLU A 132 1.75 18.68 -30.26
CA GLU A 132 1.90 20.11 -30.54
C GLU A 132 3.34 20.58 -30.29
N ALA A 133 3.69 21.74 -30.87
CA ALA A 133 4.94 22.39 -30.54
C ALA A 133 4.95 22.80 -29.06
N GLY A 134 6.02 22.47 -28.34
CA GLY A 134 6.13 22.64 -26.88
C GLY A 134 5.61 21.47 -26.06
N ALA A 135 5.04 20.43 -26.67
CA ALA A 135 4.64 19.21 -25.96
C ALA A 135 5.87 18.49 -25.39
N GLU A 136 5.75 17.93 -24.19
CA GLU A 136 6.80 17.14 -23.55
C GLU A 136 7.01 15.82 -24.30
N ILE A 137 8.23 15.62 -24.81
CA ILE A 137 8.64 14.39 -25.52
C ILE A 137 9.37 13.44 -24.59
N ALA A 138 10.22 13.95 -23.70
CA ALA A 138 10.98 13.12 -22.77
C ALA A 138 11.26 13.86 -21.47
N SER A 139 11.27 13.14 -20.35
CA SER A 139 11.61 13.71 -19.05
C SER A 139 12.42 12.76 -18.19
N THR A 140 13.19 13.35 -17.27
CA THR A 140 13.94 12.55 -16.29
C THR A 140 12.99 11.78 -15.40
N ASP A 141 13.19 10.47 -15.34
CA ASP A 141 12.41 9.60 -14.49
C ASP A 141 12.92 9.64 -13.05
N SER A 142 12.16 10.30 -12.18
CA SER A 142 12.47 10.42 -10.75
C SER A 142 12.60 9.07 -10.03
N GLU A 143 11.97 8.00 -10.55
CA GLU A 143 12.06 6.66 -9.96
C GLU A 143 13.49 6.09 -10.06
N LYS A 144 14.30 6.58 -11.02
CA LYS A 144 15.70 6.20 -11.21
C LYS A 144 16.68 6.96 -10.31
N ALA A 145 16.22 7.97 -9.56
CA ALA A 145 17.09 8.87 -8.81
C ALA A 145 18.00 8.14 -7.80
N TYR A 146 17.49 7.11 -7.12
CA TYR A 146 18.28 6.31 -6.18
C TYR A 146 19.45 5.59 -6.88
N VAL A 147 19.20 5.01 -8.05
CA VAL A 147 20.22 4.32 -8.85
C VAL A 147 21.27 5.32 -9.36
N VAL A 148 20.82 6.49 -9.82
CA VAL A 148 21.71 7.58 -10.27
C VAL A 148 22.63 8.02 -9.13
N MET A 149 22.09 8.21 -7.92
CA MET A 149 22.88 8.57 -6.74
C MET A 149 23.92 7.49 -6.39
N MET A 150 23.53 6.21 -6.44
CA MET A 150 24.45 5.10 -6.18
C MET A 150 25.62 5.09 -7.14
N VAL A 151 25.35 5.14 -8.45
CA VAL A 151 26.39 5.08 -9.49
C VAL A 151 27.32 6.29 -9.41
N ARG A 152 26.79 7.46 -9.07
CA ARG A 152 27.56 8.70 -9.00
C ARG A 152 28.46 8.79 -7.77
N PHE A 153 28.00 8.33 -6.61
CA PHE A 153 28.68 8.59 -5.33
C PHE A 153 29.37 7.38 -4.71
N LEU A 154 29.00 6.15 -5.10
CA LEU A 154 29.62 4.96 -4.52
C LEU A 154 30.88 4.56 -5.32
N PRO A 155 32.02 4.35 -4.64
CA PRO A 155 33.20 3.81 -5.30
C PRO A 155 32.97 2.34 -5.71
N ALA A 156 33.82 1.87 -6.63
CA ALA A 156 33.92 0.46 -6.96
C ALA A 156 34.10 -0.39 -5.67
N GLY A 157 33.48 -1.57 -5.64
CA GLY A 157 33.38 -2.38 -4.42
C GLY A 157 32.12 -2.06 -3.61
N LEU A 158 31.98 -0.84 -3.08
CA LEU A 158 30.77 -0.44 -2.35
C LEU A 158 29.54 -0.43 -3.27
N LEU A 159 29.68 0.09 -4.49
CA LEU A 159 28.62 0.01 -5.50
C LEU A 159 28.19 -1.44 -5.74
N GLY A 160 29.16 -2.37 -5.85
CA GLY A 160 28.89 -3.79 -6.05
C GLY A 160 28.14 -4.43 -4.87
N ILE A 161 28.51 -4.09 -3.63
CA ILE A 161 27.81 -4.58 -2.42
C ILE A 161 26.36 -4.08 -2.39
N VAL A 162 26.13 -2.80 -2.70
CA VAL A 162 24.77 -2.24 -2.70
C VAL A 162 23.93 -2.83 -3.84
N VAL A 163 24.47 -2.98 -5.05
CA VAL A 163 23.76 -3.64 -6.15
C VAL A 163 23.42 -5.09 -5.79
N ALA A 164 24.36 -5.84 -5.21
CA ALA A 164 24.10 -7.21 -4.78
C ALA A 164 23.03 -7.29 -3.68
N SER A 165 23.03 -6.36 -2.72
CA SER A 165 22.02 -6.35 -1.65
C SER A 165 20.63 -5.98 -2.15
N LEU A 166 20.52 -5.05 -3.12
CA LEU A 166 19.25 -4.73 -3.78
C LEU A 166 18.72 -5.92 -4.57
N LEU A 167 19.58 -6.64 -5.31
CA LEU A 167 19.19 -7.86 -6.00
C LEU A 167 18.72 -8.94 -5.02
N ALA A 168 19.43 -9.14 -3.92
CA ALA A 168 19.03 -10.11 -2.89
C ALA A 168 17.69 -9.73 -2.23
N ALA A 169 17.49 -8.45 -1.89
CA ALA A 169 16.24 -7.94 -1.34
C ALA A 169 15.07 -8.12 -2.33
N PHE A 170 15.29 -7.79 -3.61
CA PHE A 170 14.32 -8.02 -4.68
C PHE A 170 13.98 -9.51 -4.82
N MET A 171 14.99 -10.39 -4.90
CA MET A 171 14.78 -11.84 -5.00
C MET A 171 13.98 -12.39 -3.83
N SER A 172 14.26 -11.97 -2.59
CA SER A 172 13.48 -12.40 -1.41
C SER A 172 12.02 -11.97 -1.48
N THR A 173 11.75 -10.80 -2.06
CA THR A 173 10.39 -10.28 -2.22
C THR A 173 9.65 -11.08 -3.29
N ILE A 174 10.28 -11.31 -4.44
CA ILE A 174 9.70 -12.10 -5.53
C ILE A 174 9.45 -13.55 -5.09
N ASP A 175 10.42 -14.19 -4.43
CA ASP A 175 10.28 -15.56 -3.91
C ASP A 175 9.07 -15.68 -2.97
N THR A 176 8.91 -14.71 -2.05
CA THR A 176 7.76 -14.68 -1.14
C THR A 176 6.44 -14.57 -1.91
N HIS A 177 6.32 -13.67 -2.88
CA HIS A 177 5.08 -13.47 -3.65
C HIS A 177 4.76 -14.68 -4.55
N VAL A 178 5.76 -15.24 -5.24
CA VAL A 178 5.61 -16.41 -6.10
C VAL A 178 5.20 -17.65 -5.29
N ASN A 179 5.80 -17.84 -4.11
CA ASN A 179 5.43 -18.94 -3.22
C ASN A 179 4.02 -18.77 -2.64
N LEU A 180 3.61 -17.54 -2.28
CA LEU A 180 2.24 -17.25 -1.84
C LEU A 180 1.22 -17.49 -2.94
N ALA A 181 1.45 -16.97 -4.15
CA ALA A 181 0.56 -17.15 -5.30
C ALA A 181 0.38 -18.63 -5.65
N ALA A 182 1.48 -19.39 -5.72
CA ALA A 182 1.43 -20.83 -5.95
C ALA A 182 0.67 -21.56 -4.84
N SER A 183 0.86 -21.17 -3.58
CA SER A 183 0.16 -21.77 -2.44
C SER A 183 -1.34 -21.49 -2.45
N TYR A 184 -1.77 -20.28 -2.82
CA TYR A 184 -3.19 -19.94 -3.00
C TYR A 184 -3.80 -20.73 -4.15
N TYR A 185 -3.13 -20.78 -5.31
CA TYR A 185 -3.59 -21.59 -6.42
C TYR A 185 -3.75 -23.06 -6.01
N VAL A 186 -2.74 -23.65 -5.37
CA VAL A 186 -2.78 -25.07 -5.01
C VAL A 186 -3.86 -25.38 -3.97
N ASN A 187 -3.95 -24.61 -2.89
CA ASN A 187 -4.84 -24.95 -1.78
C ASN A 187 -6.29 -24.48 -2.02
N ASP A 188 -6.47 -23.30 -2.59
CA ASP A 188 -7.79 -22.67 -2.67
C ASP A 188 -8.51 -22.98 -3.98
N LEU A 189 -7.75 -23.24 -5.05
CA LEU A 189 -8.29 -23.55 -6.37
C LEU A 189 -8.08 -25.03 -6.75
N HIS A 190 -6.82 -25.45 -6.91
CA HIS A 190 -6.47 -26.76 -7.46
C HIS A 190 -6.98 -27.92 -6.61
N ARG A 191 -6.64 -27.93 -5.32
CA ARG A 191 -7.12 -28.93 -4.35
C ARG A 191 -8.62 -28.88 -4.18
N ARG A 192 -9.23 -27.70 -4.22
CA ARG A 192 -10.65 -27.53 -3.93
C ARG A 192 -11.56 -27.92 -5.09
N PHE A 193 -11.18 -27.61 -6.33
CA PHE A 193 -12.06 -27.73 -7.49
C PHE A 193 -11.61 -28.78 -8.52
N PHE A 194 -10.32 -29.10 -8.62
CA PHE A 194 -9.81 -29.97 -9.68
C PHE A 194 -9.42 -31.36 -9.17
N ASP A 195 -8.43 -31.45 -8.27
CA ASP A 195 -7.83 -32.72 -7.85
C ASP A 195 -7.80 -32.81 -6.32
N ARG A 196 -8.91 -33.26 -5.72
CA ARG A 196 -9.14 -33.22 -4.26
C ARG A 196 -8.37 -34.25 -3.44
N LYS A 197 -8.00 -35.39 -4.03
CA LYS A 197 -7.46 -36.56 -3.30
C LYS A 197 -6.19 -37.12 -3.96
N ARG A 198 -5.17 -36.28 -4.10
CA ARG A 198 -3.84 -36.68 -4.58
C ARG A 198 -2.83 -36.74 -3.43
N LYS A 199 -1.70 -37.40 -3.68
CA LYS A 199 -0.57 -37.42 -2.74
C LYS A 199 0.06 -36.03 -2.62
N ALA A 200 0.67 -35.74 -1.48
CA ALA A 200 1.32 -34.44 -1.23
C ALA A 200 2.36 -34.08 -2.30
N SER A 201 3.11 -35.05 -2.81
CA SER A 201 4.11 -34.84 -3.87
C SER A 201 3.52 -34.26 -5.16
N HIS A 202 2.30 -34.67 -5.52
CA HIS A 202 1.61 -34.13 -6.69
C HIS A 202 1.34 -32.63 -6.51
N TYR A 203 0.84 -32.21 -5.34
CA TYR A 203 0.57 -30.80 -5.06
C TYR A 203 1.85 -29.96 -5.02
N VAL A 204 2.98 -30.52 -4.58
CA VAL A 204 4.29 -29.85 -4.66
C VAL A 204 4.71 -29.63 -6.12
N THR A 205 4.50 -30.62 -6.99
CA THR A 205 4.78 -30.45 -8.43
C THR A 205 3.87 -29.39 -9.04
N VAL A 206 2.58 -29.41 -8.73
CA VAL A 206 1.63 -28.38 -9.19
C VAL A 206 2.03 -26.99 -8.69
N ALA A 207 2.46 -26.87 -7.43
CA ALA A 207 2.97 -25.61 -6.88
C ALA A 207 4.16 -25.08 -7.68
N ARG A 208 5.15 -25.93 -7.98
CA ARG A 208 6.35 -25.55 -8.76
C ARG A 208 5.99 -25.09 -10.17
N ILE A 209 5.05 -25.76 -10.83
CA ILE A 209 4.56 -25.36 -12.16
C ILE A 209 3.85 -24.00 -12.06
N ALA A 210 2.95 -23.84 -11.09
CA ALA A 210 2.25 -22.57 -10.86
C ALA A 210 3.23 -21.42 -10.57
N SER A 211 4.30 -21.67 -9.79
CA SER A 211 5.35 -20.70 -9.54
C SER A 211 6.03 -20.21 -10.82
N VAL A 212 6.37 -21.12 -11.74
CA VAL A 212 6.96 -20.74 -13.04
C VAL A 212 5.98 -19.93 -13.88
N VAL A 213 4.70 -20.34 -13.92
CA VAL A 213 3.66 -19.60 -14.66
C VAL A 213 3.50 -18.18 -14.12
N PHE A 214 3.32 -18.02 -12.81
CA PHE A 214 3.18 -16.68 -12.19
C PHE A 214 4.43 -15.81 -12.38
N LEU A 215 5.63 -16.42 -12.40
CA LEU A 215 6.87 -15.68 -12.68
C LEU A 215 6.92 -15.19 -14.13
N LEU A 216 6.52 -16.02 -15.09
CA LEU A 216 6.46 -15.63 -16.51
C LEU A 216 5.38 -14.57 -16.76
N GLU A 217 4.21 -14.69 -16.12
CA GLU A 217 3.15 -13.68 -16.17
C GLU A 217 3.62 -12.35 -15.58
N GLY A 218 4.28 -12.38 -14.41
CA GLY A 218 4.86 -11.19 -13.79
C GLY A 218 5.94 -10.52 -14.66
N ALA A 219 6.82 -11.33 -15.27
CA ALA A 219 7.83 -10.83 -16.19
C ALA A 219 7.20 -10.18 -17.43
N TRP A 220 6.16 -10.80 -17.99
CA TRP A 220 5.42 -10.23 -19.12
C TRP A 220 4.72 -8.92 -18.76
N LEU A 221 4.00 -8.87 -17.64
CA LEU A 221 3.35 -7.63 -17.17
C LEU A 221 4.36 -6.51 -16.92
N ALA A 222 5.56 -6.84 -16.42
CA ALA A 222 6.63 -5.85 -16.24
C ALA A 222 7.11 -5.24 -17.57
N THR A 223 7.03 -5.95 -18.70
CA THR A 223 7.44 -5.41 -20.02
C THR A 223 6.47 -4.42 -20.63
N ILE A 224 5.23 -4.36 -20.12
CA ILE A 224 4.17 -3.46 -20.63
C ILE A 224 3.80 -2.37 -19.61
N SER A 225 4.54 -2.26 -18.52
CA SER A 225 4.27 -1.32 -17.43
C SER A 225 5.23 -0.13 -17.50
N ASP A 226 4.71 1.06 -17.82
CA ASP A 226 5.56 2.24 -18.05
C ASP A 226 5.87 3.06 -16.79
N SER A 227 5.07 2.94 -15.72
CA SER A 227 5.26 3.69 -14.46
C SER A 227 4.92 2.86 -13.22
N ILE A 228 5.83 2.86 -12.24
CA ILE A 228 5.60 2.24 -10.93
C ILE A 228 4.57 3.05 -10.14
N SER A 229 4.65 4.38 -10.19
CA SER A 229 3.69 5.28 -9.55
C SER A 229 2.25 5.02 -10.00
N ASP A 230 2.02 4.82 -11.29
CA ASP A 230 0.67 4.57 -11.82
C ASP A 230 0.13 3.21 -11.39
N LEU A 231 0.97 2.16 -11.44
CA LEU A 231 0.62 0.86 -10.87
C LEU A 231 0.30 0.96 -9.38
N PHE A 232 1.11 1.70 -8.62
CA PHE A 232 0.92 1.88 -7.19
C PHE A 232 -0.41 2.58 -6.90
N THR A 233 -0.73 3.69 -7.59
CA THR A 233 -1.99 4.42 -7.38
C THR A 233 -3.20 3.58 -7.81
N PHE A 234 -3.10 2.83 -8.91
CA PHE A 234 -4.13 1.87 -9.33
C PHE A 234 -4.39 0.81 -8.26
N PHE A 235 -3.36 0.11 -7.80
CA PHE A 235 -3.51 -0.94 -6.79
C PHE A 235 -3.93 -0.37 -5.43
N LEU A 236 -3.51 0.84 -5.10
CA LEU A 236 -3.94 1.52 -3.89
C LEU A 236 -5.45 1.81 -3.90
N ALA A 237 -6.01 2.24 -5.03
CA ALA A 237 -7.46 2.37 -5.20
C ALA A 237 -8.15 0.99 -5.16
N PHE A 238 -7.64 0.04 -5.94
CA PHE A 238 -8.18 -1.32 -6.08
C PHE A 238 -8.27 -2.06 -4.74
N LEU A 239 -7.20 -2.06 -3.93
CA LEU A 239 -7.15 -2.72 -2.64
C LEU A 239 -7.73 -1.86 -1.51
N GLY A 240 -7.56 -0.54 -1.61
CA GLY A 240 -8.05 0.41 -0.62
C GLY A 240 -9.55 0.33 -0.41
N GLY A 241 -10.33 0.08 -1.47
CA GLY A 241 -11.79 -0.05 -1.36
C GLY A 241 -12.27 -1.24 -0.52
N VAL A 242 -11.44 -2.25 -0.29
CA VAL A 242 -11.82 -3.43 0.52
C VAL A 242 -11.50 -3.21 2.01
N GLY A 243 -10.51 -2.37 2.31
CA GLY A 243 -9.95 -2.16 3.65
C GLY A 243 -10.97 -1.84 4.75
N PRO A 244 -11.92 -0.88 4.55
CA PRO A 244 -12.91 -0.55 5.58
C PRO A 244 -13.73 -1.75 6.05
N ILE A 245 -14.09 -2.66 5.14
CA ILE A 245 -14.89 -3.84 5.46
C ILE A 245 -14.05 -4.89 6.20
N TYR A 246 -12.77 -5.05 5.83
CA TYR A 246 -11.84 -5.90 6.55
C TYR A 246 -11.57 -5.43 7.98
N LEU A 247 -11.63 -4.11 8.26
CA LEU A 247 -11.60 -3.58 9.63
C LEU A 247 -12.93 -3.81 10.34
N LEU A 248 -14.04 -3.49 9.68
CA LEU A 248 -15.38 -3.60 10.26
C LEU A 248 -15.71 -5.03 10.68
N ARG A 249 -15.18 -6.07 10.02
CA ARG A 249 -15.44 -7.47 10.41
C ARG A 249 -14.99 -7.78 11.84
N TRP A 250 -13.96 -7.11 12.34
CA TRP A 250 -13.48 -7.27 13.71
C TRP A 250 -14.27 -6.41 14.70
N LEU A 251 -14.83 -5.29 14.24
CA LEU A 251 -15.51 -4.30 15.07
C LEU A 251 -17.03 -4.44 15.09
N TRP A 252 -17.62 -5.16 14.14
CA TRP A 252 -19.07 -5.24 13.96
C TRP A 252 -19.52 -6.64 13.56
N TRP A 253 -20.35 -7.26 14.42
CA TRP A 253 -20.82 -8.64 14.28
C TRP A 253 -21.63 -8.95 13.00
N ARG A 254 -22.15 -7.93 12.31
CA ARG A 254 -23.03 -8.08 11.13
C ARG A 254 -22.28 -8.39 9.84
N ILE A 255 -20.97 -8.10 9.77
CA ILE A 255 -20.20 -8.26 8.54
C ILE A 255 -20.17 -9.73 8.13
N THR A 256 -20.41 -9.98 6.84
CA THR A 256 -20.48 -11.33 6.26
C THR A 256 -19.51 -11.48 5.09
N ALA A 257 -19.29 -12.72 4.64
CA ALA A 257 -18.55 -12.98 3.41
C ALA A 257 -19.14 -12.24 2.19
N TRP A 258 -20.46 -12.00 2.15
CA TRP A 258 -21.10 -11.24 1.07
C TRP A 258 -20.76 -9.75 1.14
N SER A 259 -20.59 -9.20 2.34
CA SER A 259 -20.10 -7.83 2.55
C SER A 259 -18.69 -7.68 1.98
N GLU A 260 -17.80 -8.64 2.25
CA GLU A 260 -16.43 -8.64 1.74
C GLU A 260 -16.39 -8.81 0.22
N ILE A 261 -17.12 -9.78 -0.34
CA ILE A 261 -17.23 -9.99 -1.80
C ILE A 261 -17.79 -8.75 -2.49
N ALA A 262 -18.83 -8.12 -1.93
CA ALA A 262 -19.40 -6.90 -2.49
C ALA A 262 -18.38 -5.76 -2.54
N ALA A 263 -17.56 -5.60 -1.49
CA ALA A 263 -16.50 -4.59 -1.48
C ALA A 263 -15.41 -4.90 -2.51
N MET A 264 -14.97 -6.16 -2.60
CA MET A 264 -13.97 -6.59 -3.59
C MET A 264 -14.46 -6.34 -5.01
N VAL A 265 -15.65 -6.83 -5.37
CA VAL A 265 -16.22 -6.66 -6.71
C VAL A 265 -16.41 -5.19 -7.05
N THR A 266 -17.01 -4.42 -6.13
CA THR A 266 -17.25 -2.99 -6.36
C THR A 266 -15.95 -2.25 -6.54
N SER A 267 -14.97 -2.45 -5.64
CA SER A 267 -13.66 -1.80 -5.71
C SER A 267 -12.94 -2.13 -7.03
N SER A 268 -12.85 -3.42 -7.38
CA SER A 268 -12.19 -3.88 -8.61
C SER A 268 -12.85 -3.31 -9.87
N VAL A 269 -14.18 -3.38 -9.97
CA VAL A 269 -14.91 -2.88 -11.14
C VAL A 269 -14.82 -1.37 -11.22
N SER A 270 -15.05 -0.65 -10.12
CA SER A 270 -14.99 0.82 -10.14
C SER A 270 -13.59 1.33 -10.48
N THR A 271 -12.53 0.75 -9.93
CA THR A 271 -11.15 1.17 -10.26
C THR A 271 -10.82 0.87 -11.72
N THR A 272 -11.17 -0.32 -12.22
CA THR A 272 -10.92 -0.68 -13.63
C THR A 272 -11.67 0.23 -14.59
N VAL A 273 -12.95 0.52 -14.31
CA VAL A 273 -13.77 1.43 -15.11
C VAL A 273 -13.20 2.85 -15.08
N ILE A 274 -12.89 3.37 -13.90
CA ILE A 274 -12.35 4.73 -13.73
C ILE A 274 -10.99 4.88 -14.43
N THR A 275 -10.13 3.86 -14.37
CA THR A 275 -8.78 3.94 -14.92
C THR A 275 -8.73 3.74 -16.43
N PHE A 276 -9.47 2.78 -16.98
CA PHE A 276 -9.30 2.36 -18.38
C PHE A 276 -10.41 2.78 -19.34
N LEU A 277 -11.59 3.19 -18.86
CA LEU A 277 -12.69 3.62 -19.75
C LEU A 277 -12.75 5.15 -19.92
N PHE A 278 -11.91 5.89 -19.21
CA PHE A 278 -11.85 7.36 -19.27
C PHE A 278 -10.44 7.82 -19.59
N ASP A 279 -10.06 7.80 -20.88
CA ASP A 279 -8.72 8.12 -21.38
C ASP A 279 -8.20 9.52 -20.98
N LYS A 280 -9.11 10.46 -20.68
CA LYS A 280 -8.77 11.82 -20.20
C LYS A 280 -9.06 12.01 -18.70
N GLY A 281 -9.28 10.91 -17.98
CA GLY A 281 -9.79 10.86 -16.61
C GLY A 281 -11.28 11.24 -16.51
N TRP A 282 -11.88 10.99 -15.34
CA TRP A 282 -13.30 11.25 -15.11
C TRP A 282 -13.53 12.78 -15.00
N PRO A 283 -14.43 13.39 -15.81
CA PRO A 283 -14.84 14.77 -15.58
C PRO A 283 -15.48 14.95 -14.20
N VAL A 284 -15.21 16.09 -13.56
CA VAL A 284 -15.88 16.48 -12.31
C VAL A 284 -17.40 16.54 -12.56
N THR A 285 -18.15 15.74 -11.81
CA THR A 285 -19.63 15.71 -11.85
C THR A 285 -20.22 16.22 -10.53
N ALA A 286 -21.54 16.42 -10.46
CA ALA A 286 -22.22 16.78 -9.21
C ALA A 286 -22.09 15.71 -8.10
N LEU A 287 -21.63 14.49 -8.43
CA LEU A 287 -21.42 13.40 -7.49
C LEU A 287 -19.99 13.34 -6.93
N THR A 288 -19.08 14.21 -7.40
CA THR A 288 -17.70 14.29 -6.89
C THR A 288 -17.68 15.02 -5.54
N PRO A 289 -17.11 14.44 -4.47
CA PRO A 289 -17.06 15.11 -3.17
C PRO A 289 -16.33 16.46 -3.23
N LEU A 290 -16.95 17.50 -2.65
CA LEU A 290 -16.57 18.91 -2.72
C LEU A 290 -15.12 19.23 -2.27
N GLY A 291 -14.43 20.05 -3.08
CA GLY A 291 -13.72 21.24 -2.57
C GLY A 291 -12.18 21.26 -2.51
N SER A 292 -11.44 20.23 -2.94
CA SER A 292 -9.97 20.29 -3.03
C SER A 292 -9.30 19.23 -3.91
N ILE A 293 -10.08 18.59 -4.78
CA ILE A 293 -9.66 17.43 -5.61
C ILE A 293 -9.74 17.80 -7.12
N GLU A 294 -9.61 19.07 -7.44
CA GLU A 294 -9.63 19.57 -8.81
C GLU A 294 -8.18 19.68 -9.32
N SER A 295 -7.85 18.95 -10.39
CA SER A 295 -6.66 19.27 -11.17
C SER A 295 -6.93 20.49 -12.06
N GLU A 296 -5.87 21.22 -12.42
CA GLU A 296 -5.93 22.13 -13.57
C GLU A 296 -6.42 21.31 -14.78
N GLY A 297 -7.65 21.55 -15.24
CA GLY A 297 -8.26 20.81 -16.36
C GLY A 297 -9.59 20.08 -16.08
N GLY A 298 -10.11 20.08 -14.85
CA GLY A 298 -11.45 19.54 -14.56
C GLY A 298 -11.53 18.01 -14.51
N VAL A 299 -10.42 17.35 -14.21
CA VAL A 299 -10.27 15.89 -14.10
C VAL A 299 -10.10 15.48 -12.63
N ILE A 300 -10.68 14.36 -12.23
CA ILE A 300 -10.49 13.80 -10.88
C ILE A 300 -9.03 13.33 -10.71
N THR A 301 -8.35 13.86 -9.69
CA THR A 301 -6.98 13.46 -9.32
C THR A 301 -6.91 11.99 -8.87
N ALA A 302 -5.72 11.38 -8.87
CA ALA A 302 -5.53 10.00 -8.43
C ALA A 302 -6.08 9.76 -7.01
N GLU A 303 -5.89 10.72 -6.11
CA GLU A 303 -6.37 10.67 -4.72
C GLU A 303 -7.90 10.75 -4.66
N GLY A 304 -8.50 11.57 -5.52
CA GLY A 304 -9.93 11.62 -5.71
C GLY A 304 -10.53 10.28 -6.11
N ARG A 305 -9.88 9.60 -7.06
CA ARG A 305 -10.31 8.26 -7.52
C ARG A 305 -10.28 7.27 -6.36
N ILE A 306 -9.22 7.25 -5.56
CA ILE A 306 -9.10 6.37 -4.39
C ILE A 306 -10.24 6.65 -3.41
N VAL A 307 -10.52 7.91 -3.07
CA VAL A 307 -11.59 8.28 -2.13
C VAL A 307 -12.96 7.83 -2.65
N ILE A 308 -13.26 8.07 -3.93
CA ILE A 308 -14.53 7.67 -4.54
C ILE A 308 -14.69 6.16 -4.52
N VAL A 309 -13.67 5.42 -4.92
CA VAL A 309 -13.68 3.95 -4.91
C VAL A 309 -13.94 3.42 -3.50
N VAL A 310 -13.25 3.96 -2.49
CA VAL A 310 -13.41 3.55 -1.08
C VAL A 310 -14.79 3.86 -0.54
N LEU A 311 -15.34 5.05 -0.82
CA LEU A 311 -16.68 5.41 -0.38
C LEU A 311 -17.75 4.55 -1.06
N LEU A 312 -17.62 4.34 -2.37
CA LEU A 312 -18.56 3.54 -3.15
C LEU A 312 -18.55 2.07 -2.71
N SER A 313 -17.36 1.44 -2.59
CA SER A 313 -17.23 0.05 -2.16
C SER A 313 -17.76 -0.15 -0.74
N THR A 314 -17.49 0.78 0.18
CA THR A 314 -17.99 0.75 1.55
C THR A 314 -19.51 0.88 1.56
N LEU A 315 -20.07 1.83 0.83
CA LEU A 315 -21.52 2.03 0.74
C LEU A 315 -22.22 0.77 0.20
N VAL A 316 -21.75 0.22 -0.93
CA VAL A 316 -22.34 -0.99 -1.53
C VAL A 316 -22.24 -2.17 -0.57
N SER A 317 -21.09 -2.35 0.09
CA SER A 317 -20.91 -3.42 1.06
C SER A 317 -21.79 -3.28 2.31
N LEU A 318 -22.01 -2.05 2.80
CA LEU A 318 -22.94 -1.78 3.90
C LEU A 318 -24.39 -2.06 3.48
N ILE A 319 -24.80 -1.67 2.28
CA ILE A 319 -26.12 -2.02 1.73
C ILE A 319 -26.27 -3.54 1.67
N VAL A 320 -25.29 -4.26 1.13
CA VAL A 320 -25.32 -5.74 1.10
C VAL A 320 -25.39 -6.32 2.51
N THR A 321 -24.65 -5.77 3.47
CA THR A 321 -24.69 -6.20 4.87
C THR A 321 -26.07 -6.05 5.49
N LEU A 322 -26.78 -4.97 5.18
CA LEU A 322 -28.12 -4.70 5.71
C LEU A 322 -29.21 -5.51 5.01
N LEU A 323 -29.04 -5.83 3.73
CA LEU A 323 -29.99 -6.64 2.95
C LEU A 323 -29.83 -8.14 3.18
N ARG A 324 -28.63 -8.61 3.57
CA ARG A 324 -28.38 -10.03 3.80
C ARG A 324 -28.81 -10.45 5.21
N PRO A 325 -29.25 -11.72 5.38
CA PRO A 325 -29.56 -12.26 6.69
C PRO A 325 -28.37 -12.12 7.64
N ALA A 326 -28.66 -11.86 8.91
CA ALA A 326 -27.66 -11.82 9.95
C ALA A 326 -26.89 -13.17 10.04
N PRO A 327 -25.60 -13.17 10.40
CA PRO A 327 -24.88 -14.43 10.57
C PRO A 327 -25.51 -15.29 11.68
N ASP A 328 -25.40 -16.60 11.50
CA ASP A 328 -25.94 -17.59 12.42
C ASP A 328 -25.33 -17.44 13.83
N PRO A 329 -26.16 -17.16 14.86
CA PRO A 329 -25.70 -17.06 16.24
C PRO A 329 -24.95 -18.31 16.72
N ALA A 330 -25.30 -19.51 16.22
CA ALA A 330 -24.64 -20.76 16.60
C ALA A 330 -23.16 -20.81 16.22
N LYS A 331 -22.73 -20.01 15.23
CA LYS A 331 -21.32 -19.86 14.84
C LYS A 331 -20.66 -18.67 15.53
N LEU A 332 -21.43 -17.59 15.79
CA LEU A 332 -20.90 -16.36 16.38
C LEU A 332 -20.65 -16.50 17.88
N VAL A 333 -21.48 -17.23 18.61
CA VAL A 333 -21.33 -17.41 20.07
C VAL A 333 -20.00 -18.10 20.43
N PRO A 334 -19.66 -19.29 19.87
CA PRO A 334 -18.36 -19.92 20.16
C PRO A 334 -17.16 -19.07 19.74
N PHE A 335 -17.28 -18.33 18.63
CA PHE A 335 -16.26 -17.40 18.19
C PHE A 335 -16.07 -16.25 19.21
N TYR A 336 -17.16 -15.67 19.69
CA TYR A 336 -17.13 -14.57 20.65
C TYR A 336 -16.54 -15.02 22.00
N GLU A 337 -16.90 -16.21 22.48
CA GLU A 337 -16.39 -16.74 23.75
C GLU A 337 -14.87 -16.95 23.73
N LYS A 338 -14.34 -17.40 22.58
CA LYS A 338 -12.92 -17.66 22.37
C LYS A 338 -12.11 -16.41 22.09
N VAL A 339 -12.55 -15.59 21.13
CA VAL A 339 -11.77 -14.45 20.62
C VAL A 339 -12.05 -13.19 21.42
N ARG A 340 -13.29 -13.02 21.91
CA ARG A 340 -13.81 -11.82 22.58
C ARG A 340 -13.40 -10.55 21.82
N PRO A 341 -13.83 -10.44 20.54
CA PRO A 341 -13.50 -9.31 19.68
C PRO A 341 -14.08 -8.01 20.25
N THR A 342 -13.43 -6.91 19.93
CA THR A 342 -13.78 -5.58 20.42
C THR A 342 -14.78 -4.89 19.50
N GLY A 343 -15.54 -3.92 20.00
CA GLY A 343 -16.46 -3.11 19.20
C GLY A 343 -17.95 -3.45 19.42
N ALA A 344 -18.75 -3.21 18.39
CA ALA A 344 -20.19 -3.42 18.38
C ALA A 344 -20.52 -4.92 18.28
N TRP A 345 -20.29 -5.66 19.36
CA TRP A 345 -20.63 -7.10 19.50
C TRP A 345 -21.70 -7.37 20.57
N GLY A 346 -22.33 -6.31 21.09
CA GLY A 346 -23.34 -6.38 22.16
C GLY A 346 -24.43 -7.43 21.96
N PRO A 347 -25.05 -7.53 20.76
CA PRO A 347 -26.09 -8.55 20.51
C PRO A 347 -25.60 -9.98 20.62
N VAL A 348 -24.38 -10.28 20.16
CA VAL A 348 -23.80 -11.63 20.27
C VAL A 348 -23.37 -11.90 21.70
N ARG A 349 -22.76 -10.91 22.37
CA ARG A 349 -22.38 -11.02 23.79
C ARG A 349 -23.58 -11.29 24.70
N ALA A 350 -24.75 -10.73 24.40
CA ALA A 350 -25.96 -10.98 25.17
C ALA A 350 -26.44 -12.44 25.11
N LEU A 351 -25.90 -13.24 24.18
CA LEU A 351 -26.17 -14.67 24.02
C LEU A 351 -25.10 -15.54 24.69
N THR A 352 -24.12 -14.95 25.37
CA THR A 352 -23.02 -15.67 26.05
C THR A 352 -22.98 -15.33 27.54
N ASP A 353 -22.37 -16.22 28.34
CA ASP A 353 -22.14 -15.98 29.76
C ASP A 353 -20.88 -15.13 30.03
N VAL A 354 -20.19 -14.68 28.97
CA VAL A 354 -18.94 -13.95 29.07
C VAL A 354 -19.20 -12.51 29.46
N ARG A 355 -18.75 -12.12 30.67
CA ARG A 355 -18.76 -10.72 31.10
C ARG A 355 -17.80 -9.90 30.23
N GLY A 356 -18.32 -8.81 29.68
CA GLY A 356 -17.51 -7.84 28.94
C GLY A 356 -16.54 -7.11 29.87
N THR A 357 -15.40 -6.68 29.33
CA THR A 357 -14.45 -5.82 30.04
C THR A 357 -14.98 -4.38 30.07
N PRO A 358 -15.09 -3.76 31.26
CA PRO A 358 -15.48 -2.36 31.35
C PRO A 358 -14.55 -1.46 30.52
N HIS A 359 -15.12 -0.54 29.74
CA HIS A 359 -14.38 0.44 28.95
C HIS A 359 -13.42 -0.11 27.89
N GLU A 360 -13.59 -1.35 27.42
CA GLU A 360 -12.73 -1.98 26.40
C GLU A 360 -12.55 -1.10 25.16
N GLY A 361 -13.63 -0.49 24.66
CA GLY A 361 -13.57 0.42 23.51
C GLY A 361 -12.66 1.63 23.75
N ARG A 362 -12.62 2.18 24.98
CA ARG A 362 -11.70 3.28 25.32
C ARG A 362 -10.25 2.81 25.34
N LEU A 363 -9.98 1.61 25.83
CA LEU A 363 -8.63 1.03 25.83
C LEU A 363 -8.13 0.81 24.41
N VAL A 364 -8.98 0.26 23.53
CA VAL A 364 -8.66 0.02 22.12
C VAL A 364 -8.42 1.33 21.38
N LEU A 365 -9.33 2.30 21.48
CA LEU A 365 -9.16 3.60 20.85
C LEU A 365 -7.91 4.33 21.38
N GLY A 366 -7.66 4.26 22.69
CA GLY A 366 -6.45 4.82 23.30
C GLY A 366 -5.17 4.18 22.77
N GLY A 367 -5.17 2.86 22.53
CA GLY A 367 -4.06 2.15 21.89
C GLY A 367 -3.87 2.52 20.43
N ILE A 368 -4.96 2.60 19.65
CA ILE A 368 -4.92 2.98 18.22
C ILE A 368 -4.40 4.41 18.06
N PHE A 369 -5.06 5.39 18.71
CA PHE A 369 -4.65 6.79 18.60
C PHE A 369 -3.28 7.03 19.21
N GLY A 370 -2.95 6.34 20.30
CA GLY A 370 -1.61 6.37 20.89
C GLY A 370 -0.54 5.86 19.92
N GLY A 371 -0.78 4.71 19.28
CA GLY A 371 0.13 4.11 18.30
C GLY A 371 0.30 4.98 17.06
N LEU A 372 -0.79 5.50 16.50
CA LEU A 372 -0.76 6.41 15.36
C LEU A 372 -0.01 7.71 15.70
N ALA A 373 -0.31 8.33 16.85
CA ALA A 373 0.38 9.53 17.31
C ALA A 373 1.89 9.27 17.50
N MET A 374 2.24 8.11 18.05
CA MET A 374 3.63 7.70 18.24
C MET A 374 4.35 7.53 16.90
N VAL A 375 3.81 6.72 15.98
CA VAL A 375 4.46 6.42 14.70
C VAL A 375 4.52 7.65 13.80
N TRP A 376 3.39 8.36 13.60
CA TRP A 376 3.38 9.56 12.77
C TRP A 376 4.13 10.72 13.39
N GLY A 377 4.04 10.90 14.71
CA GLY A 377 4.82 11.91 15.42
C GLY A 377 6.33 11.68 15.30
N LEU A 378 6.79 10.43 15.42
CA LEU A 378 8.21 10.11 15.19
C LEU A 378 8.61 10.32 13.74
N THR A 379 7.81 9.78 12.80
CA THR A 379 8.13 9.83 11.37
C THR A 379 8.22 11.28 10.90
N LEU A 380 7.19 12.09 11.17
CA LEU A 380 7.16 13.49 10.77
C LEU A 380 8.15 14.34 11.59
N GLY A 381 8.34 14.03 12.86
CA GLY A 381 9.25 14.77 13.75
C GLY A 381 10.71 14.61 13.38
N ILE A 382 11.15 13.40 13.02
CA ILE A 382 12.51 13.17 12.47
C ILE A 382 12.70 13.98 11.19
N GLY A 383 11.69 14.02 10.33
CA GLY A 383 11.74 14.81 9.10
C GLY A 383 11.80 16.30 9.32
N ALA A 384 10.95 16.80 10.21
CA ALA A 384 10.97 18.20 10.63
C ALA A 384 12.35 18.59 11.16
N LEU A 385 12.95 17.72 11.97
CA LEU A 385 14.26 17.92 12.56
C LEU A 385 15.35 18.00 11.48
N ILE A 386 15.40 17.03 10.57
CA ILE A 386 16.36 17.00 9.46
C ILE A 386 16.21 18.22 8.56
N LEU A 387 14.97 18.67 8.33
CA LEU A 387 14.65 19.81 7.47
C LEU A 387 14.64 21.17 8.20
N GLY A 388 15.02 21.21 9.48
CA GLY A 388 15.08 22.44 10.27
C GLY A 388 13.74 23.16 10.42
N LYS A 389 12.62 22.44 10.45
CA LYS A 389 11.27 23.01 10.54
C LYS A 389 10.89 23.38 11.98
N GLY A 390 10.28 24.54 12.18
CA GLY A 390 9.88 25.03 13.51
C GLY A 390 8.85 24.17 14.24
N TRP A 391 8.09 23.32 13.52
CA TRP A 391 7.10 22.42 14.12
C TRP A 391 7.67 21.09 14.65
N THR A 392 9.00 20.90 14.58
CA THR A 392 9.69 19.70 15.09
C THR A 392 9.29 19.36 16.53
N GLY A 393 9.30 20.36 17.42
CA GLY A 393 8.96 20.17 18.83
C GLY A 393 7.54 19.65 19.04
N TRP A 394 6.57 20.18 18.27
CA TRP A 394 5.17 19.73 18.33
C TRP A 394 5.02 18.27 17.88
N SER A 395 5.68 17.90 16.78
CA SER A 395 5.59 16.53 16.25
C SER A 395 6.23 15.50 17.18
N LEU A 396 7.39 15.82 17.76
CA LEU A 396 8.02 14.97 18.76
C LEU A 396 7.23 14.92 20.08
N ALA A 397 6.57 16.02 20.49
CA ALA A 397 5.68 16.00 21.65
C ALA A 397 4.47 15.07 21.41
N ILE A 398 3.87 15.09 20.22
CA ILE A 398 2.80 14.16 19.82
C ILE A 398 3.31 12.72 19.90
N ALA A 399 4.54 12.46 19.45
CA ALA A 399 5.16 11.14 19.53
C ALA A 399 5.28 10.64 20.98
N VAL A 400 5.75 11.51 21.88
CA VAL A 400 5.89 11.22 23.32
C VAL A 400 4.53 10.95 23.95
N VAL A 401 3.52 11.79 23.68
CA VAL A 401 2.14 11.58 24.16
C VAL A 401 1.61 10.24 23.66
N GLY A 402 1.81 9.92 22.37
CA GLY A 402 1.45 8.63 21.79
C GLY A 402 2.11 7.46 22.52
N GLY A 403 3.42 7.55 22.79
CA GLY A 403 4.16 6.55 23.56
C GLY A 403 3.62 6.37 24.98
N VAL A 404 3.26 7.45 25.68
CA VAL A 404 2.63 7.40 27.01
C VAL A 404 1.26 6.72 26.96
N LEU A 405 0.45 7.03 25.95
CA LEU A 405 -0.86 6.38 25.76
C LEU A 405 -0.69 4.88 25.49
N VAL A 406 0.23 4.49 24.61
CA VAL A 406 0.53 3.06 24.35
C VAL A 406 1.02 2.37 25.61
N ALA A 407 1.97 2.96 26.35
CA ALA A 407 2.48 2.39 27.60
C ALA A 407 1.37 2.24 28.67
N ARG A 408 0.40 3.16 28.67
CA ARG A 408 -0.76 3.09 29.57
C ARG A 408 -1.77 2.03 29.15
N PHE A 409 -2.09 1.93 27.86
CA PHE A 409 -3.22 1.10 27.40
C PHE A 409 -2.82 -0.31 26.97
N LEU A 410 -1.64 -0.49 26.37
CA LEU A 410 -1.21 -1.78 25.84
C LEU A 410 -1.17 -2.89 26.92
N PRO A 411 -0.60 -2.69 28.13
CA PRO A 411 -0.60 -3.74 29.15
C PRO A 411 -2.00 -4.18 29.58
N ARG A 412 -3.01 -3.29 29.50
CA ARG A 412 -4.41 -3.60 29.84
C ARG A 412 -5.14 -4.33 28.72
N LEU A 413 -4.65 -4.23 27.49
CA LEU A 413 -5.16 -4.95 26.31
C LEU A 413 -4.53 -6.34 26.18
N LEU A 414 -3.28 -6.48 26.61
CA LEU A 414 -2.58 -7.76 26.70
C LEU A 414 -3.13 -8.54 27.88
N ARG A 415 -4.31 -9.16 27.66
CA ARG A 415 -4.93 -10.10 28.59
C ARG A 415 -3.86 -11.09 29.07
N GLN A 416 -3.55 -11.08 30.37
CA GLN A 416 -3.06 -12.29 30.99
C GLN A 416 -4.30 -13.17 31.12
N ASP A 417 -4.34 -14.25 30.34
CA ASP A 417 -5.24 -15.37 30.64
C ASP A 417 -4.73 -16.00 31.94
N ASP A 418 -4.90 -15.31 33.06
CA ASP A 418 -4.81 -15.98 34.34
C ASP A 418 -5.98 -16.96 34.36
N PRO A 419 -5.72 -18.28 34.53
CA PRO A 419 -6.81 -19.19 34.80
C PRO A 419 -7.58 -18.64 36.00
N PRO A 420 -8.92 -18.77 36.05
CA PRO A 420 -9.67 -18.36 37.23
C PRO A 420 -8.99 -19.01 38.42
N GLU A 421 -8.54 -18.20 39.39
CA GLU A 421 -8.06 -18.71 40.67
C GLU A 421 -9.13 -19.72 41.12
N GLY A 422 -8.74 -20.99 41.14
CA GLY A 422 -9.61 -22.06 41.58
C GLY A 422 -10.10 -21.67 42.96
N ASP A 423 -11.42 -21.55 43.07
CA ASP A 423 -12.13 -21.23 44.30
C ASP A 423 -11.53 -22.09 45.41
N GLY A 424 -10.74 -21.46 46.28
CA GLY A 424 -10.01 -22.11 47.35
C GLY A 424 -11.00 -22.51 48.44
N THR A 425 -11.81 -23.53 48.17
CA THR A 425 -12.69 -24.13 49.17
C THR A 425 -12.63 -25.66 49.11
N THR A 426 -12.16 -26.20 50.24
CA THR A 426 -12.38 -27.54 50.83
C THR A 426 -11.57 -28.75 50.35
N GLY A 427 -10.80 -29.32 51.30
CA GLY A 427 -10.25 -30.66 51.20
C GLY A 427 -9.06 -30.92 52.14
N GLY A 428 -9.25 -30.83 53.46
CA GLY A 428 -8.27 -31.17 54.49
C GLY A 428 -8.81 -30.99 55.89
#